data_AF-A0A2W0CQL8-F1
#
_entry.id   AF-A0A2W0CQL8-F1
#
_cell.length_a   1.000
_cell.length_b   1.000
_cell.length_c   1.000
_cell.angle_alpha   90.00
_cell.angle_beta   90.00
_cell.angle_gamma   90.00
#
_symmetry.space_group_name_H-M   'P 1'
#
loop_
_entity.id
_entity.type
_entity.pdbx_description
1 polymer ?
#
loop_
_entity_poly.entity_id
_entity_poly.type
_entity_poly.pdbx_seq_one_letter_code
_entity_poly.pdbx_strand_id
1 'polypeptide(L)'
;MEINTIFLIVLLLLIVILLTRVISLQSQLNELKRDVERIENGAGITKRTPSSSFNYPVSSSTLSSSSEQPTELSELDQELILMIQQGNKIKAIKKLREARNLSLKDAKDYVDTLERTSS
;
A
#
# COMPACT_ATOMS: atom_id res chain seq x y z
N MET A 1 42.81 1.72 -25.31
CA MET A 1 42.13 2.85 -24.61
C MET A 1 40.61 2.69 -24.56
N GLU A 2 39.99 2.00 -25.52
CA GLU A 2 38.53 1.91 -25.68
C GLU A 2 37.82 1.15 -24.54
N ILE A 3 38.42 0.08 -24.01
CA ILE A 3 37.80 -0.73 -22.95
C ILE A 3 37.54 0.08 -21.67
N ASN A 4 38.49 0.92 -21.26
CA ASN A 4 38.35 1.78 -20.07
C ASN A 4 37.27 2.84 -20.28
N THR A 5 37.17 3.39 -21.49
CA THR A 5 36.12 4.35 -21.86
C THR A 5 34.73 3.72 -21.80
N ILE A 6 34.58 2.47 -22.28
CA ILE A 6 33.32 1.71 -22.20
C ILE A 6 32.94 1.47 -20.73
N PHE A 7 33.89 1.07 -19.88
CA PHE A 7 33.64 0.90 -18.44
C PHE A 7 33.16 2.19 -17.77
N LEU A 8 33.76 3.35 -18.11
CA LEU A 8 33.33 4.64 -17.57
C LEU A 8 31.92 5.03 -18.02
N ILE A 9 31.56 4.78 -19.28
CA ILE A 9 30.22 5.04 -19.80
C ILE A 9 29.18 4.14 -19.11
N VAL A 10 29.48 2.85 -18.97
CA VAL A 10 28.59 1.90 -18.28
C VAL A 10 28.43 2.28 -16.81
N LEU A 11 29.53 2.64 -16.13
CA LEU A 11 29.51 3.09 -14.73
C LEU A 11 28.67 4.37 -14.56
N LEU A 12 28.84 5.36 -15.44
CA LEU A 12 28.06 6.59 -15.44
C LEU A 12 26.57 6.30 -15.63
N LEU A 13 26.23 5.45 -16.61
CA LEU A 13 24.85 5.07 -16.89
C LEU A 13 24.22 4.31 -15.70
N LEU A 14 24.97 3.44 -15.04
CA LEU A 14 24.53 2.73 -13.83
C LEU A 14 24.25 3.73 -12.69
N ILE A 15 25.14 4.70 -12.46
CA ILE A 15 24.94 5.76 -11.45
C ILE A 15 23.66 6.55 -11.73
N VAL A 16 23.41 6.96 -12.97
CA VAL A 16 22.17 7.67 -13.36
C VAL A 16 20.93 6.82 -13.09
N ILE A 17 20.95 5.53 -13.43
CA ILE A 17 19.84 4.60 -13.16
C ILE A 17 19.61 4.44 -11.64
N LEU A 18 20.67 4.36 -10.83
CA LEU A 18 20.54 4.28 -9.38
C LEU A 18 19.99 5.57 -8.77
N LEU A 19 20.42 6.74 -9.24
CA LEU A 19 19.91 8.03 -8.78
C LEU A 19 18.40 8.17 -9.05
N THR A 20 17.95 7.81 -10.26
CA THR A 20 16.51 7.86 -10.61
C THR A 20 15.69 6.91 -9.72
N ARG A 21 16.20 5.71 -9.43
CA ARG A 21 15.57 4.78 -8.48
C ARG A 21 15.55 5.34 -7.06
N VAL A 22 16.65 5.90 -6.55
CA VAL A 22 16.75 6.45 -5.19
C VAL A 22 15.80 7.64 -4.99
N ILE A 23 15.71 8.54 -5.97
CA ILE A 23 14.75 9.67 -5.95
C ILE A 23 13.31 9.14 -5.94
N SER A 24 13.02 8.10 -6.73
CA SER A 24 11.69 7.46 -6.77
C SER A 24 11.34 6.70 -5.48
N LEU A 25 12.32 6.24 -4.70
CA LEU A 25 12.09 5.50 -3.46
C LEU A 25 11.81 6.42 -2.25
N GLN A 26 12.33 7.64 -2.26
CA GLN A 26 12.11 8.64 -1.20
C GLN A 26 10.67 9.17 -1.16
N SER A 27 9.94 9.12 -2.28
CA SER A 27 8.54 9.59 -2.34
C SER A 27 7.58 8.79 -1.44
N GLN A 28 7.91 7.56 -1.07
CA GLN A 28 7.05 6.69 -0.26
C GLN A 28 7.16 6.97 1.25
N LEU A 29 8.26 7.58 1.70
CA LEU A 29 8.43 7.96 3.12
C LEU A 29 7.89 9.36 3.44
N ASN A 30 7.71 10.21 2.43
CA ASN A 30 7.30 11.61 2.65
C ASN A 30 5.77 11.79 2.76
N GLU A 31 5.00 10.78 2.37
CA GLU A 31 3.54 10.73 2.56
C GLU A 31 3.18 10.29 3.99
N LEU A 32 3.97 9.41 4.60
CA LEU A 32 3.65 8.77 5.88
C LEU A 32 3.74 9.70 7.10
N LYS A 33 4.42 10.85 6.99
CA LYS A 33 4.51 11.85 8.08
C LYS A 33 3.32 12.82 8.13
N ARG A 34 2.51 12.89 7.06
CA ARG A 34 1.47 13.92 6.92
C ARG A 34 0.18 13.61 7.68
N ASP A 35 -0.03 12.35 8.06
CA ASP A 35 -1.28 11.90 8.71
C ASP A 35 -1.26 12.01 10.24
N VAL A 36 -0.08 12.09 10.88
CA VAL A 36 0.01 12.19 12.34
C VAL A 36 -0.32 13.61 12.85
N GLU A 37 -0.07 14.65 12.05
CA GLU A 37 -0.28 16.05 12.46
C GLU A 37 -1.75 16.51 12.38
N ARG A 38 -2.61 15.76 11.67
CA ARG A 38 -4.03 16.11 11.53
C ARG A 38 -4.91 15.69 12.70
N ILE A 39 -4.49 14.70 13.49
CA ILE A 39 -5.30 14.18 14.61
C ILE A 39 -5.10 15.03 15.87
N GLU A 40 -3.96 15.70 16.00
CA GLU A 40 -3.67 16.55 17.17
C GLU A 40 -4.41 17.91 17.12
N ASN A 41 -4.58 18.50 15.94
CA ASN A 41 -5.22 19.81 15.77
C ASN A 41 -6.74 19.76 15.51
N GLY A 42 -7.37 18.58 15.58
CA GLY A 42 -8.82 18.39 15.39
C GLY A 42 -9.66 18.44 16.68
N ALA A 43 -9.02 18.57 17.84
CA ALA A 43 -9.70 18.75 19.12
C ALA A 43 -10.03 20.24 19.36
N GLY A 44 -10.98 20.76 18.58
CA GLY A 44 -11.42 22.16 18.63
C GLY A 44 -12.93 22.30 18.48
N ILE A 45 -13.61 22.42 19.61
CA ILE A 45 -15.05 22.58 19.83
C ILE A 45 -15.64 23.77 19.03
N THR A 46 -16.78 23.56 18.33
CA THR A 46 -18.01 24.41 18.27
C THR A 46 -18.70 24.38 16.90
N LYS A 47 -19.66 23.48 16.71
CA LYS A 47 -20.89 23.82 15.98
C LYS A 47 -22.09 23.38 16.82
N ARG A 48 -22.76 24.40 17.34
CA ARG A 48 -23.97 24.34 18.17
C ARG A 48 -25.11 23.68 17.40
N THR A 49 -25.94 22.98 18.18
CA THR A 49 -27.25 22.40 17.86
C THR A 49 -28.20 23.41 17.20
N PRO A 50 -29.22 22.91 16.46
CA PRO A 50 -30.50 22.88 17.13
C PRO A 50 -31.11 21.48 17.16
N SER A 51 -31.77 21.24 18.28
CA SER A 51 -32.63 20.13 18.65
C SER A 51 -33.60 19.66 17.55
N SER A 52 -33.61 18.36 17.29
CA SER A 52 -34.82 17.63 16.92
C SER A 52 -34.87 16.33 17.71
N SER A 53 -35.68 16.34 18.77
CA SER A 53 -36.08 15.18 19.56
C SER A 53 -36.56 14.05 18.67
N PHE A 54 -35.98 12.85 18.79
CA PHE A 54 -36.73 11.60 18.73
C PHE A 54 -36.01 10.53 19.58
N ASN A 55 -36.65 10.19 20.70
CA ASN A 55 -36.35 9.02 21.52
C ASN A 55 -36.69 7.74 20.76
N TYR A 56 -35.78 6.76 20.75
CA TYR A 56 -36.14 5.34 20.72
C TYR A 56 -35.11 4.54 21.55
N PRO A 57 -35.53 3.81 22.59
CA PRO A 57 -34.68 2.84 23.28
C PRO A 57 -34.84 1.43 22.66
N VAL A 58 -33.99 0.51 23.11
CA VAL A 58 -34.08 -0.97 22.97
C VAL A 58 -33.45 -1.57 21.70
N SER A 59 -32.28 -2.21 21.88
CA SER A 59 -32.20 -3.68 21.88
C SER A 59 -30.80 -4.16 22.27
N SER A 60 -30.81 -5.08 23.23
CA SER A 60 -29.72 -5.93 23.71
C SER A 60 -29.26 -6.96 22.67
N SER A 61 -28.10 -7.56 22.95
CA SER A 61 -27.45 -8.70 22.28
C SER A 61 -26.83 -8.32 20.92
N THR A 62 -25.56 -8.61 20.64
CA THR A 62 -24.90 -9.91 20.81
C THR A 62 -23.38 -9.72 20.87
N LEU A 63 -22.75 -10.49 21.76
CA LEU A 63 -21.34 -10.86 21.57
C LEU A 63 -21.19 -11.54 20.21
N SER A 64 -20.18 -11.16 19.43
CA SER A 64 -19.47 -12.12 18.58
C SER A 64 -18.11 -11.58 18.18
N SER A 65 -17.12 -11.93 19.00
CA SER A 65 -15.78 -12.22 18.50
C SER A 65 -15.91 -13.48 17.65
N SER A 66 -15.51 -13.42 16.38
CA SER A 66 -15.01 -14.55 15.59
C SER A 66 -14.68 -14.05 14.18
N SER A 67 -13.39 -14.02 13.90
CA SER A 67 -12.80 -14.50 12.65
C SER A 67 -13.70 -15.47 11.89
N GLU A 68 -13.86 -15.24 10.58
CA GLU A 68 -13.67 -16.23 9.49
C GLU A 68 -14.32 -15.72 8.18
N GLN A 69 -13.46 -15.55 7.15
CA GLN A 69 -13.75 -15.88 5.74
C GLN A 69 -14.76 -15.01 4.93
N PRO A 70 -14.86 -15.21 3.60
CA PRO A 70 -13.91 -14.92 2.52
C PRO A 70 -14.61 -14.08 1.41
N THR A 71 -13.98 -13.82 0.28
CA THR A 71 -14.68 -13.34 -0.97
C THR A 71 -15.08 -11.87 -1.07
N GLU A 72 -14.27 -10.95 -0.54
CA GLU A 72 -14.19 -9.59 -1.12
C GLU A 72 -12.74 -9.45 -1.57
N LEU A 73 -12.50 -9.31 -2.88
CA LEU A 73 -11.18 -8.92 -3.38
C LEU A 73 -10.80 -7.67 -2.61
N SER A 74 -9.82 -7.77 -1.70
CA SER A 74 -9.39 -6.62 -0.91
C SER A 74 -9.03 -5.50 -1.89
N GLU A 75 -9.27 -4.24 -1.54
CA GLU A 75 -8.78 -3.10 -2.35
C GLU A 75 -7.29 -3.28 -2.69
N LEU A 76 -6.53 -3.90 -1.78
CA LEU A 76 -5.14 -4.29 -1.98
C LEU A 76 -4.95 -5.31 -3.11
N ASP A 77 -5.83 -6.31 -3.21
CA ASP A 77 -5.76 -7.38 -4.21
C ASP A 77 -6.11 -6.82 -5.60
N GLN A 78 -7.10 -5.93 -5.69
CA GLN A 78 -7.46 -5.23 -6.93
C GLN A 78 -6.32 -4.35 -7.42
N GLU A 79 -5.67 -3.62 -6.51
CA GLU A 79 -4.49 -2.83 -6.84
C GLU A 79 -3.31 -3.72 -7.28
N LEU A 80 -3.17 -4.89 -6.68
CA LEU A 80 -2.18 -5.90 -7.06
C LEU A 80 -2.41 -6.40 -8.49
N ILE A 81 -3.64 -6.73 -8.84
CA ILE A 81 -4.03 -7.17 -10.18
C ILE A 81 -3.73 -6.08 -11.22
N LEU A 82 -4.06 -4.82 -10.93
CA LEU A 82 -3.72 -3.70 -11.81
C LEU A 82 -2.21 -3.58 -12.04
N MET A 83 -1.41 -3.73 -10.98
CA MET A 83 0.05 -3.71 -11.09
C MET A 83 0.59 -4.91 -11.89
N ILE A 84 -0.01 -6.10 -11.75
CA ILE A 84 0.37 -7.29 -12.50
C ILE A 84 0.07 -7.09 -14.00
N GLN A 85 -1.13 -6.60 -14.35
CA GLN A 85 -1.53 -6.31 -15.73
C GLN A 85 -0.63 -5.26 -16.39
N GLN A 86 -0.11 -4.30 -15.63
CA GLN A 86 0.86 -3.31 -16.10
C GLN A 86 2.30 -3.86 -16.25
N GLY A 87 2.54 -5.14 -15.98
CA GLY A 87 3.88 -5.76 -15.99
C GLY A 87 4.75 -5.40 -14.78
N ASN A 88 4.18 -4.78 -13.74
CA ASN A 88 4.90 -4.28 -12.56
C ASN A 88 4.92 -5.30 -11.39
N LYS A 89 5.11 -6.59 -11.70
CA LYS A 89 5.03 -7.70 -10.73
C LYS A 89 5.91 -7.53 -9.48
N ILE A 90 7.13 -7.00 -9.62
CA ILE A 90 8.03 -6.78 -8.47
C ILE A 90 7.46 -5.74 -7.50
N LYS A 91 6.79 -4.69 -8.00
CA LYS A 91 6.16 -3.67 -7.16
C LYS A 91 4.97 -4.24 -6.41
N ALA A 92 4.18 -5.09 -7.05
CA ALA A 92 3.09 -5.82 -6.41
C ALA A 92 3.61 -6.66 -5.22
N ILE A 93 4.65 -7.48 -5.43
CA ILE A 93 5.24 -8.29 -4.36
C ILE A 93 5.73 -7.42 -3.19
N LYS A 94 6.36 -6.27 -3.48
CA LYS A 94 6.79 -5.32 -2.43
C LYS A 94 5.60 -4.79 -1.63
N LYS A 95 4.56 -4.31 -2.30
CA LYS A 95 3.37 -3.72 -1.65
C LYS A 95 2.63 -4.74 -0.79
N LEU A 96 2.44 -5.96 -1.29
CA LEU A 96 1.81 -7.04 -0.54
C LEU A 96 2.60 -7.39 0.72
N ARG A 97 3.94 -7.41 0.60
CA ARG A 97 4.83 -7.68 1.74
C ARG A 97 4.72 -6.61 2.81
N GLU A 98 4.65 -5.34 2.43
CA GLU A 98 4.52 -4.21 3.36
C GLU A 98 3.13 -4.18 4.02
N ALA A 99 2.07 -4.48 3.27
CA ALA A 99 0.70 -4.47 3.79
C ALA A 99 0.40 -5.64 4.72
N ARG A 100 0.91 -6.85 4.43
CA ARG A 100 0.63 -8.07 5.20
C ARG A 100 1.80 -8.60 6.02
N ASN A 101 2.94 -7.90 6.03
CA ASN A 101 4.17 -8.32 6.72
C ASN A 101 4.59 -9.76 6.41
N LEU A 102 4.38 -10.19 5.16
CA LEU A 102 4.68 -11.55 4.69
C LEU A 102 6.18 -11.75 4.44
N SER A 103 6.63 -13.01 4.37
CA SER A 103 7.94 -13.33 3.83
C SER A 103 7.98 -13.05 2.32
N LEU A 104 9.17 -12.80 1.77
CA LEU A 104 9.35 -12.60 0.32
C LEU A 104 8.83 -13.80 -0.50
N LYS A 105 9.00 -15.01 0.05
CA LYS A 105 8.51 -16.25 -0.57
C LYS A 105 6.98 -16.26 -0.66
N ASP A 106 6.31 -15.98 0.45
CA ASP A 106 4.84 -16.04 0.54
C ASP A 106 4.19 -14.93 -0.27
N ALA A 107 4.79 -13.73 -0.27
CA ALA A 107 4.31 -12.62 -1.09
C ALA A 107 4.44 -12.90 -2.59
N LYS A 108 5.53 -13.56 -3.01
CA LYS A 108 5.70 -13.99 -4.41
C LYS A 108 4.63 -15.02 -4.78
N ASP A 109 4.44 -16.03 -3.95
CA ASP A 109 3.51 -17.12 -4.22
C ASP A 109 2.07 -16.59 -4.36
N TYR A 110 1.67 -15.65 -3.50
CA TYR A 110 0.36 -15.00 -3.58
C TYR A 110 0.18 -14.14 -4.84
N VAL A 111 1.21 -13.41 -5.27
CA VAL A 111 1.16 -12.64 -6.52
C VAL A 111 1.10 -13.58 -7.73
N ASP A 112 1.82 -14.70 -7.69
CA ASP A 112 1.81 -15.72 -8.74
C ASP A 112 0.43 -16.41 -8.84
N THR A 113 -0.27 -16.64 -7.72
CA THR A 113 -1.65 -17.16 -7.75
C THR A 113 -2.64 -16.14 -8.28
N LEU A 114 -2.52 -14.87 -7.87
CA LEU A 114 -3.34 -13.78 -8.39
C LEU A 114 -3.20 -13.62 -9.90
N GLU A 115 -1.96 -13.61 -10.40
CA GLU A 115 -1.66 -13.54 -11.84
C GLU A 115 -2.36 -14.67 -12.61
N ARG A 116 -2.28 -15.91 -12.11
CA ARG A 116 -2.92 -17.07 -12.75
C ARG A 116 -4.45 -17.01 -12.73
N THR A 117 -5.06 -16.40 -11.71
CA THR A 117 -6.51 -16.20 -11.65
C THR A 117 -6.98 -15.03 -12.52
N SER A 118 -6.13 -14.04 -12.76
CA SER A 118 -6.45 -12.82 -13.53
C SER A 118 -6.11 -12.87 -15.02
N SER A 119 -5.50 -13.95 -15.49
CA SER A 119 -5.04 -14.16 -16.88
C SER A 119 -5.98 -15.05 -17.66
#